data_AF-X1N2U2-F1
#
_entry.id   AF-X1N2U2-F1
#
_cell.length_a   1.000
_cell.length_b   1.000
_cell.length_c   1.000
_cell.angle_alpha   90.00
_cell.angle_beta   90.00
_cell.angle_gamma   90.00
#
_symmetry.space_group_name_H-M   'P 1'
#
loop_
_entity.id
_entity.type
_entity.pdbx_description
1 polymer ?
#
loop_
_entity_poly.entity_id
_entity_poly.type
_entity_poly.pdbx_seq_one_letter_code
_entity_poly.pdbx_strand_id
1 'polypeptide(L)'
;LKGIPLPNLGIPWFTFNDTSFYYFVLLFFLICYFLLYRIVNSPFGHALRGIREDEPRMRALGYNTWLYKYIAFIIAGLFAGVGGVLFAHWNMLISPMHLGITTSALGLFYVIIGGAGTLFGPVIGAAVVIGIEYFASIFTPERWPLILGALFVITVMFLRGGIYPHLINLWKKVTLRYGYGSVKD
;
A
#
# COMPACT_ATOMS: atom_id res chain seq x y z
N LEU A 1 -14.46 21.48 -20.32
CA LEU A 1 -14.84 20.95 -18.98
C LEU A 1 -13.97 21.67 -17.96
N LYS A 2 -14.55 22.57 -17.16
CA LYS A 2 -13.80 23.33 -16.14
C LYS A 2 -13.37 22.34 -15.06
N GLY A 3 -12.10 21.95 -15.07
CA GLY A 3 -11.48 21.23 -13.96
C GLY A 3 -11.62 22.06 -12.69
N ILE A 4 -11.77 21.38 -11.55
CA ILE A 4 -11.81 22.00 -10.24
C ILE A 4 -10.62 22.98 -10.15
N PRO A 5 -10.85 24.28 -9.92
CA PRO A 5 -9.75 25.21 -9.77
C PRO A 5 -8.89 24.73 -8.62
N LEU A 6 -7.58 24.62 -8.86
CA LEU A 6 -6.60 24.23 -7.86
C LEU A 6 -6.88 25.07 -6.59
N PRO A 7 -7.16 24.44 -5.44
CA PRO A 7 -7.54 25.17 -4.24
C PRO A 7 -6.37 26.06 -3.82
N ASN A 8 -6.45 27.36 -4.13
CA ASN A 8 -5.49 28.33 -3.65
C ASN A 8 -5.60 28.37 -2.12
N LEU A 9 -4.61 27.79 -1.43
CA LEU A 9 -4.52 27.74 0.03
C LEU A 9 -4.33 29.13 0.67
N GLY A 10 -4.43 30.22 -0.08
CA GLY A 10 -4.29 31.59 0.42
C GLY A 10 -2.86 31.95 0.83
N ILE A 11 -1.89 31.09 0.49
CA ILE A 11 -0.46 31.29 0.76
C ILE A 11 0.19 31.98 -0.45
N PRO A 12 0.69 33.22 -0.30
CA PRO A 12 1.17 34.05 -1.42
C PRO A 12 2.33 33.47 -2.24
N TRP A 13 3.01 32.44 -1.74
CA TRP A 13 4.21 31.85 -2.34
C TRP A 13 4.01 30.43 -2.90
N PHE A 14 2.80 29.86 -2.80
CA PHE A 14 2.53 28.47 -3.21
C PHE A 14 1.58 28.42 -4.40
N THR A 15 2.16 28.32 -5.60
CA THR A 15 1.39 28.01 -6.81
C THR A 15 1.26 26.49 -6.94
N PHE A 16 0.04 26.01 -7.15
CA PHE A 16 -0.21 24.61 -7.47
C PHE A 16 0.21 24.33 -8.92
N ASN A 17 1.50 24.13 -9.14
CA ASN A 17 2.01 23.50 -10.35
C ASN A 17 1.97 21.97 -10.16
N ASP A 18 2.02 21.18 -11.23
CA ASP A 18 1.97 19.70 -11.15
C ASP A 18 3.05 19.14 -10.20
N THR A 19 4.22 19.78 -10.18
CA THR A 19 5.32 19.49 -9.26
C THR A 19 4.98 19.81 -7.80
N SER A 20 4.31 20.93 -7.52
CA SER A 20 3.92 21.31 -6.15
C SER A 20 2.90 20.35 -5.56
N PHE A 21 1.95 19.88 -6.37
CA PHE A 21 0.98 18.86 -5.95
C PHE A 21 1.65 17.52 -5.66
N TYR A 22 2.64 17.12 -6.49
CA TYR A 22 3.44 15.92 -6.22
C TYR A 22 4.15 15.98 -4.86
N TYR A 23 4.84 17.09 -4.55
CA TYR A 23 5.51 17.25 -3.25
C TYR A 23 4.54 17.26 -2.08
N PHE A 24 3.35 17.83 -2.26
CA PHE A 24 2.28 17.82 -1.26
C PHE A 24 1.80 16.40 -0.97
N VAL A 25 1.48 15.62 -2.00
CA VAL A 25 1.07 14.21 -1.88
C VAL A 25 2.18 13.37 -1.26
N LEU A 26 3.43 13.57 -1.68
CA LEU A 26 4.60 12.87 -1.15
C LEU A 26 4.78 13.15 0.34
N LEU A 27 4.62 14.40 0.78
CA LEU A 27 4.72 14.77 2.19
C LEU A 27 3.63 14.07 3.02
N PHE A 28 2.38 14.08 2.56
CA PHE A 28 1.30 13.35 3.22
C PHE A 28 1.53 11.84 3.26
N PHE A 29 1.99 11.27 2.15
CA PHE A 29 2.35 9.86 2.08
C PHE A 29 3.43 9.50 3.11
N LEU A 30 4.50 10.29 3.23
CA LEU A 30 5.56 10.06 4.20
C LEU A 30 5.05 10.17 5.64
N ILE A 31 4.18 11.14 5.94
CA ILE A 31 3.56 11.27 7.27
C ILE A 31 2.71 10.04 7.58
N CYS A 32 1.83 9.62 6.66
CA CYS A 32 0.99 8.45 6.84
C CYS A 32 1.83 7.17 6.99
N TYR A 33 2.86 7.01 6.17
CA TYR A 33 3.78 5.88 6.23
C TYR A 33 4.51 5.83 7.58
N PHE A 34 5.03 6.97 8.05
CA PHE A 34 5.70 7.07 9.35
C PHE A 34 4.77 6.74 10.52
N LEU A 35 3.54 7.27 10.50
CA LEU A 35 2.53 6.97 11.52
C LEU A 35 2.17 5.48 11.54
N LEU A 36 1.94 4.88 10.37
CA LEU A 36 1.68 3.44 10.26
C LEU A 36 2.86 2.62 10.76
N TYR A 37 4.09 3.00 10.41
CA TYR A 37 5.30 2.36 10.91
C TYR A 37 5.39 2.41 12.44
N ARG A 38 5.05 3.55 13.04
CA ARG A 38 5.03 3.70 14.49
C ARG A 38 3.94 2.84 15.15
N ILE A 39 2.74 2.80 14.56
CA ILE A 39 1.61 2.01 15.08
C ILE A 39 1.91 0.50 15.00
N VAL A 40 2.44 0.02 13.89
CA VAL A 40 2.75 -1.41 13.67
C VAL A 40 3.86 -1.91 14.59
N ASN A 41 4.84 -1.05 14.92
CA ASN A 41 5.93 -1.39 15.85
C ASN A 41 5.62 -1.06 17.31
N SER A 42 4.42 -0.58 17.61
CA SER A 42 3.98 -0.33 18.99
C SER A 42 3.43 -1.62 19.63
N PRO A 43 3.22 -1.65 20.97
CA PRO A 43 2.59 -2.78 21.65
C PRO A 43 1.23 -3.19 21.04
N PHE A 44 0.49 -2.23 20.49
CA PHE A 44 -0.77 -2.48 19.79
C PHE A 44 -0.57 -3.36 18.54
N GLY A 45 0.46 -3.05 17.73
CA GLY A 45 0.79 -3.84 16.55
C GLY A 45 1.28 -5.26 16.89
N HIS A 46 2.04 -5.40 17.98
CA HIS A 46 2.45 -6.72 18.49
C HIS A 46 1.26 -7.55 18.97
N ALA A 47 0.31 -6.94 19.69
CA ALA A 47 -0.92 -7.61 20.09
C ALA A 47 -1.74 -8.09 18.88
N LEU A 48 -1.86 -7.26 17.84
CA LEU A 48 -2.52 -7.65 16.58
C LEU A 48 -1.84 -8.82 15.86
N ARG A 49 -0.50 -8.86 15.86
CA ARG A 49 0.25 -10.00 15.32
C ARG A 49 -0.04 -11.28 16.10
N GLY A 50 -0.12 -11.21 17.44
CA GLY A 50 -0.53 -12.33 18.27
C GLY A 50 -1.95 -12.80 17.98
N ILE A 51 -2.90 -11.86 17.81
CA ILE A 51 -4.29 -12.17 17.45
C ILE A 51 -4.37 -12.87 16.09
N ARG A 52 -3.50 -12.51 15.14
CA ARG A 52 -3.42 -13.14 13.81
C ARG A 52 -2.92 -14.60 13.87
N GLU A 53 -2.07 -14.93 14.83
CA GLU A 53 -1.52 -16.28 14.99
C GLU A 53 -2.50 -17.20 15.72
N ASP A 54 -3.02 -16.76 16.86
CA ASP A 54 -3.98 -17.53 17.66
C ASP A 54 -4.87 -16.59 18.48
N GLU A 55 -6.07 -16.33 17.96
CA GLU A 55 -7.05 -15.47 18.61
C GLU A 55 -7.58 -16.05 19.94
N PRO A 56 -7.97 -17.34 20.03
CA PRO A 56 -8.32 -17.97 21.32
C PRO A 56 -7.24 -17.81 22.39
N ARG A 57 -5.97 -18.00 22.06
CA ARG A 57 -4.85 -17.85 23.01
C ARG A 57 -4.72 -16.42 23.52
N MET A 58 -4.88 -15.44 22.64
CA MET A 58 -4.84 -14.02 23.04
C MET A 58 -6.01 -13.65 23.96
N ARG A 59 -7.20 -14.21 23.74
CA ARG A 59 -8.35 -14.04 24.65
C ARG A 59 -8.08 -14.63 26.04
N ALA A 60 -7.46 -15.81 26.10
CA ALA A 60 -7.11 -16.45 27.37
C ALA A 60 -6.09 -15.63 28.19
N LEU A 61 -5.22 -14.87 27.52
CA LEU A 61 -4.28 -13.93 28.16
C LEU A 61 -4.93 -12.62 28.63
N GLY A 62 -6.24 -12.45 28.46
CA GLY A 62 -6.99 -11.26 28.89
C GLY A 62 -7.06 -10.14 27.86
N TYR A 63 -6.58 -10.34 26.62
CA TYR A 63 -6.73 -9.35 25.55
C TYR A 63 -8.16 -9.37 24.99
N ASN A 64 -8.80 -8.19 24.93
CA ASN A 64 -10.08 -8.03 24.24
C ASN A 64 -9.88 -7.99 22.72
N THR A 65 -9.81 -9.16 22.08
CA THR A 65 -9.50 -9.28 20.65
C THR A 65 -10.48 -8.52 19.74
N TRP A 66 -11.74 -8.39 20.16
CA TRP A 66 -12.76 -7.65 19.41
C TRP A 66 -12.41 -6.16 19.34
N LEU A 67 -12.04 -5.55 20.47
CA LEU A 67 -11.67 -4.14 20.53
C LEU A 67 -10.42 -3.84 19.71
N TYR A 68 -9.41 -4.71 19.77
CA TYR A 68 -8.19 -4.55 18.95
C TYR A 68 -8.49 -4.60 17.45
N LYS A 69 -9.35 -5.51 17.00
CA LYS A 69 -9.78 -5.58 15.59
C LYS A 69 -10.61 -4.37 15.18
N TYR A 70 -11.48 -3.89 16.06
CA TYR A 70 -12.31 -2.71 15.80
C TYR A 70 -11.46 -1.44 15.65
N ILE A 71 -10.49 -1.22 16.54
CA ILE A 71 -9.55 -0.10 16.44
C ILE A 71 -8.72 -0.21 15.16
N ALA A 72 -8.23 -1.42 14.83
CA ALA A 72 -7.49 -1.64 13.58
C ALA A 72 -8.32 -1.28 12.34
N PHE A 73 -9.62 -1.60 12.34
CA PHE A 73 -10.54 -1.23 11.27
C PHE A 73 -10.73 0.29 11.15
N ILE A 74 -10.91 1.00 12.27
CA ILE A 74 -11.02 2.48 12.28
C ILE A 74 -9.74 3.11 11.72
N ILE A 75 -8.58 2.64 12.18
CA ILE A 75 -7.28 3.15 11.72
C ILE A 75 -7.12 2.91 10.21
N ALA A 76 -7.46 1.72 9.72
CA ALA A 76 -7.42 1.42 8.29
C ALA A 76 -8.36 2.34 7.48
N GLY A 77 -9.57 2.58 7.97
CA GLY A 77 -10.53 3.50 7.36
C GLY A 77 -10.04 4.95 7.31
N LEU A 78 -9.36 5.42 8.36
CA LEU A 78 -8.76 6.76 8.40
C LEU A 78 -7.71 6.92 7.29
N PHE A 79 -6.76 6.00 7.19
CA PHE A 79 -5.71 6.07 6.16
C PHE A 79 -6.27 5.88 4.74
N ALA A 80 -7.27 5.00 4.57
CA ALA A 80 -7.97 4.84 3.29
C ALA A 80 -8.71 6.13 2.89
N GLY A 81 -9.35 6.82 3.85
CA GLY A 81 -10.02 8.10 3.62
C GLY A 81 -9.05 9.20 3.18
N VAL A 82 -7.90 9.32 3.84
CA VAL A 82 -6.84 10.25 3.43
C VAL A 82 -6.40 9.97 1.99
N GLY A 83 -6.11 8.70 1.66
CA GLY A 83 -5.77 8.30 0.29
C GLY A 83 -6.86 8.63 -0.73
N GLY A 84 -8.13 8.42 -0.37
CA GLY A 84 -9.29 8.73 -1.23
C GLY A 84 -9.44 10.23 -1.51
N VAL A 85 -9.26 11.09 -0.51
CA VAL A 85 -9.30 12.55 -0.70
C VAL A 85 -8.19 13.01 -1.65
N LEU A 86 -6.98 12.47 -1.49
CA LEU A 86 -5.85 12.78 -2.37
C LEU A 86 -6.10 12.29 -3.81
N PHE A 87 -6.65 11.07 -3.95
CA PHE A 87 -7.03 10.50 -5.26
C PHE A 87 -8.11 11.33 -5.98
N ALA A 88 -9.12 11.79 -5.24
CA ALA A 88 -10.19 12.63 -5.78
C ALA A 88 -9.65 13.97 -6.31
N HIS A 89 -8.70 14.59 -5.60
CA HIS A 89 -8.04 15.82 -6.05
C HIS A 89 -7.21 15.60 -7.31
N TRP A 90 -6.53 14.46 -7.42
CA TRP A 90 -5.72 14.14 -8.60
C TRP A 90 -6.56 13.92 -9.86
N ASN A 91 -7.69 13.19 -9.75
CA ASN A 91 -8.51 12.89 -10.93
C ASN A 91 -9.31 14.09 -11.44
N MET A 92 -9.56 15.11 -10.61
CA MET A 92 -10.38 16.32 -10.88
C MET A 92 -11.84 16.08 -11.35
N LEU A 93 -12.17 14.88 -11.82
CA LEU A 93 -13.47 14.43 -12.31
C LEU A 93 -13.69 13.00 -11.80
N ILE A 94 -14.56 12.84 -10.81
CA ILE A 94 -14.94 11.52 -10.30
C ILE A 94 -16.18 11.05 -11.07
N SER A 95 -15.98 10.08 -11.95
CA SER A 95 -17.06 9.27 -12.55
C SER A 95 -17.55 8.18 -11.58
N PRO A 96 -18.85 7.79 -11.61
CA PRO A 96 -19.37 6.66 -10.84
C PRO A 96 -18.62 5.35 -11.06
N MET A 97 -17.94 5.20 -12.21
CA MET A 97 -17.11 4.05 -12.52
C MET A 97 -15.93 3.86 -11.54
N HIS A 98 -15.43 4.93 -10.91
CA HIS A 98 -14.37 4.83 -9.89
C HIS A 98 -14.87 4.33 -8.53
N LEU A 99 -16.18 4.32 -8.28
CA LEU A 99 -16.78 3.81 -7.04
C LEU A 99 -17.10 2.30 -7.14
N GLY A 100 -16.79 1.67 -8.27
CA GLY A 100 -17.03 0.26 -8.49
C GLY A 100 -16.09 -0.67 -7.71
N ILE A 101 -16.48 -1.95 -7.66
CA ILE A 101 -15.72 -3.03 -7.00
C ILE A 101 -14.29 -3.15 -7.56
N THR A 102 -14.10 -2.79 -8.84
CA THR A 102 -12.81 -2.82 -9.52
C THR A 102 -11.76 -1.97 -8.79
N THR A 103 -12.11 -0.76 -8.34
CA THR A 103 -11.17 0.13 -7.64
C THR A 103 -10.75 -0.45 -6.28
N SER A 104 -11.71 -1.04 -5.56
CA SER A 104 -11.43 -1.73 -4.29
C SER A 104 -10.54 -2.96 -4.50
N ALA A 105 -10.72 -3.69 -5.60
CA ALA A 105 -9.88 -4.82 -5.98
C ALA A 105 -8.45 -4.40 -6.33
N LEU A 106 -8.26 -3.26 -7.00
CA LEU A 106 -6.92 -2.71 -7.27
C LEU A 106 -6.14 -2.44 -5.98
N GLY A 107 -6.81 -1.91 -4.94
CA GLY A 107 -6.20 -1.73 -3.61
C GLY A 107 -5.69 -3.05 -3.01
N LEU A 108 -6.49 -4.12 -3.13
CA LEU A 108 -6.09 -5.48 -2.72
C LEU A 108 -4.90 -5.98 -3.54
N PHE A 109 -4.90 -5.73 -4.86
CA PHE A 109 -3.81 -6.15 -5.75
C PHE A 109 -2.49 -5.51 -5.37
N TYR A 110 -2.46 -4.21 -5.04
CA TYR A 110 -1.23 -3.55 -4.56
C TYR A 110 -0.66 -4.26 -3.33
N VAL A 111 -1.51 -4.64 -2.37
CA VAL A 111 -1.08 -5.30 -1.12
C VAL A 111 -0.61 -6.73 -1.38
N ILE A 112 -1.34 -7.50 -2.19
CA ILE A 112 -1.01 -8.92 -2.44
C ILE A 112 0.27 -9.05 -3.27
N ILE A 113 0.38 -8.27 -4.35
CA ILE A 113 1.56 -8.28 -5.24
C ILE A 113 2.78 -7.78 -4.46
N GLY A 114 2.60 -6.73 -3.67
CA GLY A 114 3.64 -6.17 -2.81
C GLY A 114 4.09 -7.09 -1.67
N GLY A 115 3.13 -7.74 -1.01
CA GLY A 115 3.31 -8.63 0.14
C GLY A 115 2.58 -8.13 1.39
N ALA A 116 1.54 -8.86 1.81
CA ALA A 116 0.65 -8.49 2.93
C ALA A 116 1.33 -8.51 4.32
N GLY A 117 2.53 -9.08 4.45
CA GLY A 117 3.24 -9.17 5.72
C GLY A 117 4.09 -7.95 6.08
N THR A 118 4.17 -6.95 5.19
CA THR A 118 5.18 -5.88 5.29
C THR A 118 4.59 -4.53 4.92
N LEU A 119 5.00 -3.47 5.63
CA LEU A 119 4.48 -2.12 5.37
C LEU A 119 4.96 -1.54 4.04
N PHE A 120 6.16 -1.94 3.60
CA PHE A 120 6.76 -1.48 2.34
C PHE A 120 6.31 -2.27 1.11
N GLY A 121 5.77 -3.48 1.32
CA GLY A 121 5.23 -4.33 0.25
C GLY A 121 4.24 -3.59 -0.64
N PRO A 122 3.13 -3.04 -0.11
CA PRO A 122 2.11 -2.34 -0.89
C PRO A 122 2.65 -1.18 -1.75
N VAL A 123 3.71 -0.51 -1.31
CA VAL A 123 4.34 0.59 -2.07
C VAL A 123 5.00 0.06 -3.35
N ILE A 124 5.74 -1.05 -3.23
CA ILE A 124 6.33 -1.74 -4.38
C ILE A 124 5.24 -2.34 -5.26
N GLY A 125 4.21 -2.94 -4.67
CA GLY A 125 3.08 -3.50 -5.40
C GLY A 125 2.34 -2.45 -6.21
N ALA A 126 2.12 -1.26 -5.65
CA ALA A 126 1.55 -0.13 -6.39
C ALA A 126 2.44 0.28 -7.57
N ALA A 127 3.75 0.44 -7.37
CA ALA A 127 4.68 0.81 -8.45
C ALA A 127 4.68 -0.21 -9.60
N VAL A 128 4.65 -1.51 -9.28
CA VAL A 128 4.60 -2.58 -10.28
C VAL A 128 3.27 -2.60 -11.01
N VAL A 129 2.14 -2.58 -10.29
CA VAL A 129 0.81 -2.65 -10.90
C VAL A 129 0.54 -1.42 -11.76
N ILE A 130 0.84 -0.21 -11.27
CA ILE A 130 0.65 1.04 -12.02
C ILE A 130 1.56 1.06 -13.25
N GLY A 131 2.82 0.62 -13.12
CA GLY A 131 3.73 0.52 -14.26
C GLY A 131 3.17 -0.41 -15.34
N ILE A 132 2.68 -1.59 -14.94
CA ILE A 132 2.08 -2.55 -15.86
C ILE A 132 0.79 -2.03 -16.48
N GLU A 133 -0.07 -1.39 -15.69
CA GLU A 133 -1.30 -0.75 -16.18
C GLU A 133 -0.99 0.31 -17.23
N TYR A 134 0.05 1.13 -17.01
CA TYR A 134 0.51 2.14 -17.95
C TYR A 134 0.98 1.51 -19.27
N PHE A 135 1.85 0.50 -19.22
CA PHE A 135 2.31 -0.18 -20.43
C PHE A 135 1.19 -0.98 -21.13
N ALA A 136 0.34 -1.67 -20.38
CA ALA A 136 -0.77 -2.46 -20.92
C ALA A 136 -1.83 -1.59 -21.61
N SER A 137 -2.08 -0.38 -21.09
CA SER A 137 -2.99 0.59 -21.72
C SER A 137 -2.51 1.06 -23.09
N ILE A 138 -1.19 1.08 -23.33
CA ILE A 138 -0.62 1.47 -24.63
C ILE A 138 -0.85 0.38 -25.69
N PHE A 139 -0.79 -0.90 -25.32
CA PHE A 139 -0.89 -2.01 -26.28
C PHE A 139 -2.33 -2.56 -26.45
N THR A 140 -3.19 -2.53 -25.42
CA THR A 140 -4.56 -3.10 -25.53
C THR A 140 -5.57 -2.41 -24.60
N PRO A 141 -6.20 -1.30 -25.05
CA PRO A 141 -7.09 -0.47 -24.23
C PRO A 141 -8.35 -1.17 -23.69
N GLU A 142 -8.90 -2.17 -24.39
CA GLU A 142 -10.16 -2.82 -23.97
C GLU A 142 -9.97 -4.06 -23.09
N ARG A 143 -8.76 -4.65 -23.02
CA ARG A 143 -8.52 -5.93 -22.33
C ARG A 143 -7.46 -5.86 -21.23
N TRP A 144 -7.02 -4.67 -20.86
CA TRP A 144 -6.05 -4.46 -19.78
C TRP A 144 -6.44 -5.10 -18.42
N PRO A 145 -7.74 -5.20 -18.01
CA PRO A 145 -8.08 -5.83 -16.73
C PRO A 145 -7.86 -7.34 -16.74
N LEU A 146 -7.98 -7.98 -17.92
CA LEU A 146 -7.69 -9.41 -18.11
C LEU A 146 -6.19 -9.70 -17.93
N ILE A 147 -5.34 -8.82 -18.47
CA ILE A 147 -3.89 -8.92 -18.33
C ILE A 147 -3.48 -8.72 -16.87
N LEU A 148 -4.07 -7.74 -16.18
CA LEU A 148 -3.86 -7.55 -14.75
C LEU A 148 -4.30 -8.76 -13.91
N GLY A 149 -5.46 -9.36 -14.23
CA GLY A 149 -5.94 -10.56 -13.56
C GLY A 149 -5.02 -11.77 -13.77
N ALA A 150 -4.53 -11.99 -15.00
CA ALA A 150 -3.58 -13.05 -15.30
C ALA A 150 -2.23 -12.84 -14.59
N LEU A 151 -1.72 -11.61 -14.61
CA LEU A 151 -0.50 -11.23 -13.88
C LEU A 151 -0.68 -11.42 -12.37
N PHE A 152 -1.84 -11.06 -11.83
CA PHE A 152 -2.16 -11.29 -10.42
C PHE A 152 -2.11 -12.77 -10.06
N VAL A 153 -2.73 -13.64 -10.87
CA VAL A 153 -2.67 -15.10 -10.66
C VAL A 153 -1.23 -15.60 -10.70
N ILE A 154 -0.44 -15.17 -11.69
CA ILE A 154 1.00 -15.53 -11.80
C ILE A 154 1.75 -15.08 -10.55
N THR A 155 1.55 -13.83 -10.13
CA THR A 155 2.25 -13.27 -8.96
C THR A 155 1.89 -14.05 -7.70
N VAL A 156 0.60 -14.36 -7.49
CA VAL A 156 0.15 -15.15 -6.33
C VAL A 156 0.63 -16.60 -6.36
N MET A 157 0.68 -17.22 -7.55
CA MET A 157 1.11 -18.61 -7.70
C MET A 157 2.63 -18.77 -7.52
N PHE A 158 3.43 -17.85 -8.07
CA PHE A 158 4.89 -17.97 -8.08
C PHE A 158 5.57 -17.23 -6.91
N LEU A 159 4.97 -16.18 -6.35
CA LEU A 159 5.53 -15.39 -5.25
C LEU A 159 4.70 -15.59 -3.98
N ARG A 160 4.84 -16.77 -3.35
CA ARG A 160 4.19 -17.10 -2.07
C ARG A 160 4.71 -16.17 -0.97
N GLY A 161 4.00 -15.06 -0.72
CA GLY A 161 4.35 -14.01 0.23
C GLY A 161 4.49 -12.60 -0.37
N GLY A 162 4.40 -12.44 -1.70
CA GLY A 162 4.58 -11.18 -2.41
C GLY A 162 6.02 -10.93 -2.89
N ILE A 163 6.23 -9.83 -3.62
CA ILE A 163 7.52 -9.46 -4.21
C ILE A 163 8.55 -9.07 -3.14
N TYR A 164 8.12 -8.37 -2.08
CA TYR A 164 9.04 -7.82 -1.09
C TYR A 164 9.85 -8.87 -0.29
N PRO A 165 9.25 -9.97 0.23
CA PRO A 165 10.03 -11.03 0.87
C PRO A 165 11.00 -11.73 -0.08
N HIS A 166 10.63 -11.87 -1.36
CA HIS A 166 11.50 -12.48 -2.37
C HIS A 166 12.70 -11.58 -2.70
N LEU A 167 12.46 -10.26 -2.81
CA LEU A 167 13.51 -9.26 -3.02
C LEU A 167 14.50 -9.22 -1.84
N ILE A 168 14.01 -9.30 -0.61
CA ILE A 168 14.88 -9.38 0.58
C ILE A 168 15.67 -10.70 0.62
N ASN A 169 15.06 -11.82 0.25
CA ASN A 169 15.75 -13.11 0.25
C ASN A 169 16.81 -13.18 -0.86
N LEU A 170 16.56 -12.56 -2.01
CA LEU A 170 17.55 -12.37 -3.08
C LEU A 170 18.66 -11.42 -2.64
N TRP A 171 18.32 -10.27 -2.04
CA TRP A 171 19.30 -9.32 -1.55
C TRP A 171 20.16 -9.90 -0.42
N LYS A 172 19.58 -10.68 0.51
CA LYS A 172 20.35 -11.44 1.50
C LYS A 172 21.25 -12.48 0.85
N LYS A 173 20.79 -13.22 -0.16
CA LYS A 173 21.64 -14.18 -0.89
C LYS A 173 22.78 -13.51 -1.66
N VAL A 174 22.57 -12.30 -2.19
CA VAL A 174 23.57 -11.53 -2.93
C VAL A 174 24.55 -10.84 -1.96
N THR A 175 24.07 -10.26 -0.86
CA THR A 175 24.91 -9.62 0.16
C THR A 175 25.72 -10.65 0.95
N LEU A 176 25.20 -11.86 1.21
CA LEU A 176 25.96 -12.95 1.81
C LEU A 176 27.08 -13.50 0.89
N ARG A 177 27.06 -13.18 -0.41
CA ARG A 177 28.17 -13.48 -1.32
C ARG A 177 29.28 -12.43 -1.32
N TYR A 178 29.12 -11.28 -0.65
CA TYR A 178 30.09 -10.17 -0.69
C TYR A 178 30.71 -9.74 0.66
N GLY A 179 30.50 -10.51 1.75
CA GLY A 179 31.39 -10.42 2.92
C GLY A 179 30.68 -10.33 4.27
N TYR A 180 30.70 -11.43 5.01
CA TYR A 180 31.40 -11.47 6.30
C TYR A 180 31.74 -12.94 6.59
N GLY A 181 33.02 -13.27 6.41
CA GLY A 181 33.56 -14.51 6.96
C GLY A 181 33.58 -14.43 8.48
N SER A 182 33.22 -15.55 9.11
CA SER A 182 33.73 -16.04 10.40
C SER A 182 34.30 -15.02 11.39
N VAL A 183 33.55 -14.77 12.48
CA VAL A 183 34.03 -14.84 13.88
C VAL A 183 32.78 -15.14 14.71
N LYS A 184 32.45 -16.43 14.90
CA LYS A 184 32.78 -17.30 16.05
C LYS A 184 31.81 -17.11 17.23
N ASP A 185 31.19 -18.25 17.53
CA ASP A 185 30.76 -18.79 18.84
C ASP A 185 29.64 -18.06 19.61
#